data_AF-S5SSV7-F1
#
_entry.id   AF-S5SSV7-F1
#
_cell.length_a   1.000
_cell.length_b   1.000
_cell.length_c   1.000
_cell.angle_alpha   90.00
_cell.angle_beta   90.00
_cell.angle_gamma   90.00
#
_symmetry.space_group_name_H-M   'P 1'
#
loop_
_entity.id
_entity.type
_entity.pdbx_description
1 polymer ?
#
loop_
_entity_poly.entity_id
_entity_poly.type
_entity_poly.pdbx_seq_one_letter_code
_entity_poly.pdbx_strand_id
1 'polypeptide(L)'
;MASPRLCVTLIPLLATSLVACGSAPAPVERLTVEVVDVHPFDETSFTQGLEVDEDGRLLVGTGMRGDSRIYRSTIDGRQSDSHELADEFFGEGLTRHGETVWQLTWQAGVALRRDADTLAEVGRAEYDGEGWGLCSRQDELIMSDGTDQLRRVDPETFAERERFSVTLDGEPVTGLNELECVDGDVYANVFMDADVMRIDAETGEVTAVIDAAGLENNAVPDPNHVLNGIAHIPGGDRFYLSGKRWPDLYEVRFVASGR
;
A
#
# COMPACT_ATOMS: atom_id res chain seq x y z
N MET A 1 -29.93 86.03 -5.12
CA MET A 1 -29.64 85.01 -4.09
C MET A 1 -29.49 83.68 -4.82
N ALA A 2 -28.30 83.08 -4.78
CA ALA A 2 -27.89 81.97 -5.63
C ALA A 2 -28.05 80.61 -4.91
N SER A 3 -28.53 79.59 -5.63
CA SER A 3 -28.67 78.20 -5.16
C SER A 3 -27.33 77.45 -5.13
N PRO A 4 -27.09 76.54 -4.16
CA PRO A 4 -25.95 75.64 -4.20
C PRO A 4 -26.31 74.35 -4.96
N ARG A 5 -25.37 73.87 -5.78
CA ARG A 5 -25.42 72.56 -6.45
C ARG A 5 -24.73 71.52 -5.57
N LEU A 6 -25.40 70.38 -5.36
CA LEU A 6 -24.90 69.22 -4.63
C LEU A 6 -24.02 68.37 -5.57
N CYS A 7 -22.76 68.13 -5.20
CA CYS A 7 -21.84 67.26 -5.94
C CYS A 7 -21.84 65.89 -5.26
N VAL A 8 -22.31 64.85 -5.97
CA VAL A 8 -22.22 63.45 -5.52
C VAL A 8 -20.96 62.86 -6.11
N THR A 9 -20.02 62.42 -5.25
CA THR A 9 -18.78 61.77 -5.66
C THR A 9 -18.98 60.26 -5.66
N LEU A 10 -18.92 59.64 -6.84
CA LEU A 10 -18.97 58.19 -7.00
C LEU A 10 -17.58 57.60 -6.74
N ILE A 11 -17.44 56.69 -5.77
CA ILE A 11 -16.21 55.94 -5.51
C ILE A 11 -16.30 54.61 -6.28
N PRO A 12 -15.37 54.28 -7.19
CA PRO A 12 -15.40 53.01 -7.91
C PRO A 12 -14.86 51.90 -7.00
N LEU A 13 -15.64 50.83 -6.85
CA LEU A 13 -15.23 49.61 -6.17
C LEU A 13 -14.34 48.81 -7.14
N LEU A 14 -13.02 48.81 -6.92
CA LEU A 14 -12.11 47.92 -7.66
C LEU A 14 -12.29 46.48 -7.15
N ALA A 15 -12.90 45.63 -7.97
CA ALA A 15 -12.87 44.19 -7.77
C ALA A 15 -11.48 43.65 -8.18
N THR A 16 -10.64 43.35 -7.21
CA THR A 16 -9.37 42.63 -7.42
C THR A 16 -9.67 41.15 -7.60
N SER A 17 -9.68 40.69 -8.85
CA SER A 17 -9.72 39.27 -9.19
C SER A 17 -8.40 38.62 -8.73
N LEU A 18 -8.44 37.84 -7.66
CA LEU A 18 -7.35 36.94 -7.28
C LEU A 18 -7.31 35.82 -8.31
N VAL A 19 -6.39 35.91 -9.26
CA VAL A 19 -6.03 34.79 -10.13
C VAL A 19 -5.23 33.83 -9.26
N ALA A 20 -5.86 32.71 -8.86
CA ALA A 20 -5.15 31.59 -8.27
C ALA A 20 -4.22 31.02 -9.34
N CYS A 21 -2.92 31.30 -9.23
CA CYS A 21 -1.90 30.54 -9.96
C CYS A 21 -1.91 29.12 -9.40
N GLY A 22 -2.59 28.19 -10.07
CA GLY A 22 -2.35 26.78 -9.86
C GLY A 22 -0.92 26.47 -10.27
N SER A 23 -0.10 26.03 -9.31
CA SER A 23 1.20 25.42 -9.61
C SER A 23 0.94 24.16 -10.43
N ALA A 24 1.67 23.97 -11.52
CA ALA A 24 1.66 22.69 -12.23
C ALA A 24 2.06 21.57 -11.24
N PRO A 25 1.44 20.39 -11.30
CA PRO A 25 1.82 19.27 -10.45
C PRO A 25 3.32 18.98 -10.63
N ALA A 26 3.96 18.56 -9.54
CA ALA A 26 5.36 18.18 -9.58
C ALA A 26 5.51 16.99 -10.55
N PRO A 27 6.60 16.93 -11.33
CA PRO A 27 6.82 15.81 -12.23
C PRO A 27 6.98 14.51 -11.43
N VAL A 28 6.40 13.43 -11.92
CA VAL A 28 6.54 12.08 -11.34
C VAL A 28 8.00 11.65 -11.33
N GLU A 29 8.49 11.24 -10.17
CA GLU A 29 9.86 10.74 -10.03
C GLU A 29 10.02 9.37 -10.69
N ARG A 30 11.19 9.13 -11.29
CA ARG A 30 11.58 7.84 -11.84
C ARG A 30 12.73 7.30 -11.01
N LEU A 31 12.45 6.22 -10.28
CA LEU A 31 13.36 5.60 -9.33
C LEU A 31 13.68 4.18 -9.78
N THR A 32 14.73 3.61 -9.22
CA THR A 32 15.06 2.18 -9.31
C THR A 32 15.44 1.66 -7.94
N VAL A 33 15.56 0.35 -7.82
CA VAL A 33 15.97 -0.34 -6.60
C VAL A 33 17.50 -0.47 -6.54
N GLU A 34 18.10 0.03 -5.46
CA GLU A 34 19.46 -0.31 -5.05
C GLU A 34 19.37 -1.43 -4.01
N VAL A 35 19.88 -2.63 -4.35
CA VAL A 35 19.94 -3.74 -3.40
C VAL A 35 21.03 -3.47 -2.36
N VAL A 36 20.62 -3.43 -1.09
CA VAL A 36 21.49 -3.29 0.07
C VAL A 36 21.95 -4.65 0.58
N ASP A 37 21.03 -5.60 0.68
CA ASP A 37 21.29 -6.96 1.13
C ASP A 37 20.21 -7.92 0.60
N VAL A 38 20.48 -9.23 0.66
CA VAL A 38 19.54 -10.29 0.27
C VAL A 38 19.45 -11.33 1.38
N HIS A 39 18.23 -11.57 1.84
CA HIS A 39 17.92 -12.46 2.96
C HIS A 39 17.14 -13.69 2.48
N PRO A 40 17.23 -14.84 3.18
CA PRO A 40 16.43 -16.00 2.85
C PRO A 40 14.94 -15.72 3.13
N PHE A 41 14.08 -16.17 2.21
CA PHE A 41 12.64 -16.11 2.35
C PHE A 41 12.01 -17.48 2.04
N ASP A 42 10.80 -17.72 2.57
CA ASP A 42 10.14 -19.01 2.43
C ASP A 42 9.53 -19.18 1.03
N GLU A 43 10.21 -19.94 0.17
CA GLU A 43 9.77 -20.25 -1.19
C GLU A 43 8.39 -20.95 -1.29
N THR A 44 7.84 -21.45 -0.18
CA THR A 44 6.48 -21.99 -0.15
C THR A 44 5.41 -20.91 0.02
N SER A 45 5.79 -19.68 0.38
CA SER A 45 4.88 -18.56 0.62
C SER A 45 4.41 -17.93 -0.70
N PHE A 46 3.15 -18.13 -1.04
CA PHE A 46 2.50 -17.32 -2.08
C PHE A 46 2.15 -15.94 -1.48
N THR A 47 3.15 -15.09 -1.33
CA THR A 47 3.09 -13.81 -0.59
C THR A 47 2.00 -12.89 -1.10
N GLN A 48 1.09 -12.48 -0.22
CA GLN A 48 0.01 -11.53 -0.51
C GLN A 48 -0.04 -10.32 0.42
N GLY A 49 0.67 -10.37 1.55
CA GLY A 49 0.92 -9.22 2.41
C GLY A 49 2.24 -9.38 3.15
N LEU A 50 2.96 -8.28 3.34
CA LEU A 50 4.25 -8.24 4.01
C LEU A 50 4.35 -6.94 4.82
N GLU A 51 4.65 -7.03 6.12
CA GLU A 51 4.88 -5.85 6.97
C GLU A 51 6.05 -6.12 7.92
N VAL A 52 6.74 -5.08 8.40
CA VAL A 52 7.67 -5.19 9.53
C VAL A 52 6.94 -4.79 10.81
N ASP A 53 6.82 -5.71 11.75
CA ASP A 53 6.21 -5.42 13.05
C ASP A 53 7.13 -4.58 13.95
N GLU A 54 6.56 -4.07 15.05
CA GLU A 54 7.27 -3.19 16.01
C GLU A 54 8.53 -3.83 16.64
N ASP A 55 8.64 -5.16 16.63
CA ASP A 55 9.80 -5.90 17.13
C ASP A 55 10.86 -6.13 16.03
N GLY A 56 10.64 -5.60 14.83
CA GLY A 56 11.51 -5.77 13.66
C GLY A 56 11.40 -7.16 13.01
N ARG A 57 10.33 -7.90 13.27
CA ARG A 57 10.05 -9.18 12.59
C ARG A 57 9.16 -8.94 11.38
N LEU A 58 9.24 -9.83 10.41
CA LEU A 58 8.32 -9.84 9.28
C LEU A 58 6.99 -10.43 9.73
N LEU A 59 5.89 -9.79 9.35
CA LEU A 59 4.54 -10.32 9.38
C LEU A 59 4.14 -10.66 7.94
N VAL A 60 3.82 -11.93 7.68
CA VAL A 60 3.63 -12.44 6.32
C VAL A 60 2.26 -13.07 6.16
N GLY A 61 1.50 -12.63 5.16
CA GLY A 61 0.24 -13.21 4.71
C GLY A 61 0.43 -13.94 3.40
N THR A 62 -0.12 -15.16 3.30
CA THR A 62 -0.01 -15.99 2.10
C THR A 62 -1.38 -16.36 1.54
N GLY A 63 -1.41 -16.51 0.21
CA GLY A 63 -2.54 -17.04 -0.54
C GLY A 63 -2.48 -18.55 -0.79
N MET A 64 -3.38 -19.00 -1.68
CA MET A 64 -3.71 -20.40 -2.04
C MET A 64 -4.71 -21.07 -1.11
N ARG A 65 -5.85 -21.51 -1.65
CA ARG A 65 -6.90 -22.20 -0.88
C ARG A 65 -6.36 -23.52 -0.34
N GLY A 66 -6.52 -23.75 0.97
CA GLY A 66 -5.97 -24.91 1.70
C GLY A 66 -4.49 -24.76 2.10
N ASP A 67 -3.78 -23.73 1.65
CA ASP A 67 -2.38 -23.46 1.99
C ASP A 67 -2.17 -22.05 2.57
N SER A 68 -3.21 -21.21 2.59
CA SER A 68 -3.16 -19.82 3.06
C SER A 68 -2.85 -19.80 4.56
N ARG A 69 -1.91 -18.95 4.97
CA ARG A 69 -1.53 -18.77 6.37
C ARG A 69 -1.14 -17.33 6.65
N ILE A 70 -1.07 -17.02 7.93
CA ILE A 70 -0.36 -15.85 8.44
C ILE A 70 0.74 -16.36 9.37
N TYR A 71 1.91 -15.73 9.36
CA TYR A 71 2.99 -16.07 10.28
C TYR A 71 3.94 -14.90 10.51
N ARG A 72 4.75 -15.00 11.56
CA ARG A 72 5.92 -14.13 11.74
C ARG A 72 7.19 -14.82 11.27
N SER A 73 8.14 -14.07 10.74
CA SER A 73 9.49 -14.55 10.47
C SER A 73 10.54 -13.56 10.95
N THR A 74 11.65 -14.08 11.47
CA THR A 74 12.88 -13.29 11.56
C THR A 74 13.53 -13.16 10.18
N ILE A 75 14.45 -12.21 10.03
CA ILE A 75 15.13 -11.95 8.75
C ILE A 75 15.98 -13.14 8.27
N ASP A 76 16.44 -14.00 9.18
CA ASP A 76 17.13 -15.25 8.87
C ASP A 76 16.18 -16.42 8.57
N GLY A 77 14.88 -16.15 8.38
CA GLY A 77 13.87 -17.11 7.91
C GLY A 77 13.28 -18.03 8.99
N ARG A 78 13.49 -17.75 10.28
CA ARG A 78 12.87 -18.56 11.35
C ARG A 78 11.44 -18.09 11.61
N GLN A 79 10.48 -18.98 11.36
CA GLN A 79 9.06 -18.72 11.54
C GLN A 79 8.57 -18.91 12.98
N SER A 80 7.54 -18.17 13.36
CA SER A 80 6.80 -18.25 14.63
C SER A 80 5.35 -17.80 14.44
N ASP A 81 4.48 -18.09 15.42
CA ASP A 81 3.07 -17.64 15.45
C ASP A 81 2.28 -17.91 14.16
N SER A 82 2.51 -19.07 13.56
CA SER A 82 1.88 -19.46 12.29
C SER A 82 0.45 -19.97 12.52
N HIS A 83 -0.50 -19.44 11.75
CA HIS A 83 -1.90 -19.88 11.74
C HIS A 83 -2.37 -20.08 10.30
N GLU A 84 -2.87 -21.28 10.02
CA GLU A 84 -3.56 -21.58 8.76
C GLU A 84 -4.91 -20.87 8.72
N LEU A 85 -5.31 -20.44 7.53
CA LEU A 85 -6.68 -20.00 7.26
C LEU A 85 -7.51 -21.23 6.92
N ALA A 86 -8.83 -21.15 7.16
CA ALA A 86 -9.74 -22.20 6.73
C ALA A 86 -9.64 -22.43 5.20
N ASP A 87 -9.74 -23.68 4.75
CA ASP A 87 -9.47 -24.09 3.36
C ASP A 87 -10.29 -23.31 2.31
N GLU A 88 -11.48 -22.83 2.68
CA GLU A 88 -12.31 -22.02 1.81
C GLU A 88 -11.75 -20.62 1.56
N PHE A 89 -10.78 -20.15 2.33
CA PHE A 89 -10.20 -18.83 2.16
C PHE A 89 -8.92 -18.88 1.32
N PHE A 90 -8.83 -17.91 0.43
CA PHE A 90 -7.57 -17.51 -0.18
C PHE A 90 -7.14 -16.24 0.56
N GLY A 91 -6.08 -16.31 1.35
CA GLY A 91 -5.55 -15.19 2.12
C GLY A 91 -4.91 -14.13 1.22
N GLU A 92 -5.09 -12.87 1.58
CA GLU A 92 -4.55 -11.72 0.84
C GLU A 92 -3.75 -10.79 1.76
N GLY A 93 -3.68 -9.51 1.45
CA GLY A 93 -2.98 -8.48 2.20
C GLY A 93 -3.36 -8.41 3.67
N LEU A 94 -2.40 -7.93 4.47
CA LEU A 94 -2.57 -7.76 5.91
C LEU A 94 -1.97 -6.44 6.35
N THR A 95 -2.39 -5.96 7.51
CA THR A 95 -1.63 -4.90 8.19
C THR A 95 -1.90 -4.90 9.69
N ARG A 96 -0.97 -4.37 10.47
CA ARG A 96 -1.17 -4.10 11.90
C ARG A 96 -1.68 -2.68 12.14
N HIS A 97 -2.69 -2.57 12.99
CA HIS A 97 -3.17 -1.30 13.54
C HIS A 97 -3.38 -1.43 15.05
N GLY A 98 -2.44 -0.90 15.83
CA GLY A 98 -2.42 -1.03 17.28
C GLY A 98 -2.34 -2.50 17.74
N GLU A 99 -3.35 -2.94 18.49
CA GLU A 99 -3.45 -4.31 19.03
C GLU A 99 -4.15 -5.28 18.06
N THR A 100 -4.52 -4.83 16.86
CA THR A 100 -5.22 -5.65 15.86
C THR A 100 -4.35 -5.84 14.61
N VAL A 101 -4.30 -7.06 14.11
CA VAL A 101 -3.89 -7.35 12.73
C VAL A 101 -5.13 -7.68 11.92
N TRP A 102 -5.31 -7.00 10.80
CA TRP A 102 -6.33 -7.36 9.81
C TRP A 102 -5.69 -8.14 8.68
N GLN A 103 -6.36 -9.19 8.23
CA GLN A 103 -5.95 -9.99 7.08
C GLN A 103 -7.12 -10.18 6.13
N LEU A 104 -6.95 -9.79 4.88
CA LEU A 104 -7.94 -9.89 3.82
C LEU A 104 -8.07 -11.31 3.28
N THR A 105 -9.18 -11.53 2.58
CA THR A 105 -9.40 -12.71 1.74
C THR A 105 -9.79 -12.28 0.32
N TRP A 106 -9.37 -13.03 -0.69
CA TRP A 106 -9.52 -12.57 -2.07
C TRP A 106 -10.97 -12.30 -2.48
N GLN A 107 -11.79 -13.35 -2.56
CA GLN A 107 -13.16 -13.28 -3.10
C GLN A 107 -14.24 -13.57 -2.06
N ALA A 108 -13.85 -13.85 -0.82
CA ALA A 108 -14.81 -14.21 0.21
C ALA A 108 -15.49 -12.98 0.84
N GLY A 109 -14.95 -11.77 0.64
CA GLY A 109 -15.50 -10.54 1.24
C GLY A 109 -15.35 -10.53 2.75
N VAL A 110 -14.30 -11.17 3.29
CA VAL A 110 -14.08 -11.34 4.73
C VAL A 110 -12.70 -10.82 5.12
N ALA A 111 -12.67 -9.92 6.10
CA ALA A 111 -11.45 -9.53 6.80
C ALA A 111 -11.37 -10.29 8.13
N LEU A 112 -10.29 -11.04 8.32
CA LEU A 112 -10.00 -11.75 9.56
C LEU A 112 -9.35 -10.77 10.55
N ARG A 113 -9.98 -10.60 11.70
CA ARG A 113 -9.44 -9.81 12.80
C ARG A 113 -8.59 -10.72 13.68
N ARG A 114 -7.33 -10.34 13.91
CA ARG A 114 -6.38 -11.11 14.70
C ARG A 114 -5.83 -10.28 15.85
N ASP A 115 -5.57 -10.95 16.96
CA ASP A 115 -4.80 -10.40 18.06
C ASP A 115 -3.36 -10.15 17.58
N ALA A 116 -2.86 -8.92 17.74
CA ALA A 116 -1.56 -8.55 17.18
C ALA A 116 -0.40 -9.33 17.81
N ASP A 117 -0.49 -9.73 19.08
CA ASP A 117 0.61 -10.43 19.76
C ASP A 117 0.67 -11.91 19.39
N THR A 118 -0.47 -12.57 19.25
CA THR A 118 -0.56 -14.03 19.05
C THR A 118 -0.94 -14.46 17.65
N LEU A 119 -1.41 -13.53 16.81
CA LEU A 119 -2.01 -13.74 15.49
C LEU A 119 -3.25 -14.65 15.49
N ALA A 120 -3.76 -15.01 16.67
CA ALA A 120 -4.99 -15.78 16.79
C ALA A 120 -6.17 -14.97 16.24
N GLU A 121 -7.05 -15.64 15.48
CA GLU A 121 -8.28 -15.02 15.00
C GLU A 121 -9.21 -14.72 16.19
N VAL A 122 -9.60 -13.46 16.34
CA VAL A 122 -10.47 -12.97 17.42
C VAL A 122 -11.81 -12.43 16.91
N GLY A 123 -11.97 -12.33 15.60
CA GLY A 123 -13.21 -11.88 14.98
C GLY A 123 -13.09 -11.77 13.47
N ARG A 124 -14.16 -11.31 12.84
CA ARG A 124 -14.24 -11.08 11.39
C ARG A 124 -15.09 -9.85 11.11
N ALA A 125 -14.84 -9.25 9.96
CA ALA A 125 -15.71 -8.25 9.36
C ALA A 125 -15.97 -8.61 7.89
N GLU A 126 -17.06 -8.10 7.34
CA GLU A 126 -17.42 -8.29 5.93
C GLU A 126 -17.13 -7.02 5.13
N TYR A 127 -16.76 -7.18 3.86
CA TYR A 127 -16.62 -6.09 2.90
C TYR A 127 -17.10 -6.51 1.51
N ASP A 128 -17.48 -5.53 0.70
CA ASP A 128 -17.95 -5.77 -0.66
C ASP A 128 -16.80 -5.94 -1.66
N GLY A 129 -16.97 -6.84 -2.63
CA GLY A 129 -16.00 -7.07 -3.71
C GLY A 129 -14.78 -7.88 -3.29
N GLU A 130 -13.67 -7.70 -4.00
CA GLU A 130 -12.41 -8.38 -3.70
C GLU A 130 -11.57 -7.57 -2.69
N GLY A 131 -10.59 -8.24 -2.07
CA GLY A 131 -9.55 -7.61 -1.27
C GLY A 131 -8.18 -8.12 -1.67
N TRP A 132 -7.21 -7.21 -1.89
CA TRP A 132 -5.89 -7.54 -2.43
C TRP A 132 -4.79 -7.10 -1.44
N GLY A 133 -4.48 -5.80 -1.35
CA GLY A 133 -3.52 -5.26 -0.39
C GLY A 133 -4.17 -4.45 0.72
N LEU A 134 -3.47 -4.29 1.83
CA LEU A 134 -3.92 -3.54 3.00
C LEU A 134 -2.71 -2.89 3.67
N CYS A 135 -2.78 -1.60 4.01
CA CYS A 135 -1.78 -0.95 4.86
C CYS A 135 -2.43 0.00 5.88
N SER A 136 -1.70 0.32 6.93
CA SER A 136 -2.16 1.11 8.07
C SER A 136 -1.53 2.49 8.07
N ARG A 137 -2.35 3.54 8.25
CA ARG A 137 -1.88 4.93 8.32
C ARG A 137 -2.73 5.73 9.28
N GLN A 138 -2.11 6.49 10.17
CA GLN A 138 -2.81 7.42 11.07
C GLN A 138 -3.99 6.75 11.80
N ASP A 139 -5.23 7.12 11.49
CA ASP A 139 -6.48 6.61 12.06
C ASP A 139 -7.36 5.85 11.03
N GLU A 140 -6.71 5.28 10.01
CA GLU A 140 -7.35 4.54 8.92
C GLU A 140 -6.51 3.35 8.42
N LEU A 141 -7.17 2.46 7.68
CA LEU A 141 -6.52 1.49 6.81
C LEU A 141 -6.78 1.89 5.36
N ILE A 142 -5.82 1.59 4.48
CA ILE A 142 -5.98 1.72 3.03
C ILE A 142 -6.00 0.33 2.41
N MET A 143 -7.02 0.05 1.61
CA MET A 143 -7.26 -1.25 0.99
C MET A 143 -7.32 -1.15 -0.53
N SER A 144 -6.66 -2.07 -1.24
CA SER A 144 -6.77 -2.26 -2.68
C SER A 144 -7.60 -3.50 -3.02
N ASP A 145 -8.08 -3.56 -4.25
CA ASP A 145 -8.89 -4.67 -4.77
C ASP A 145 -8.58 -4.99 -6.24
N GLY A 146 -7.39 -4.60 -6.73
CA GLY A 146 -6.98 -4.77 -8.12
C GLY A 146 -7.56 -3.74 -9.10
N THR A 147 -8.49 -2.87 -8.66
CA THR A 147 -8.97 -1.74 -9.46
C THR A 147 -7.99 -0.56 -9.42
N ASP A 148 -8.39 0.58 -9.99
CA ASP A 148 -7.70 1.86 -9.86
C ASP A 148 -8.12 2.66 -8.61
N GLN A 149 -8.95 2.09 -7.74
CA GLN A 149 -9.45 2.76 -6.55
C GLN A 149 -8.81 2.16 -5.29
N LEU A 150 -8.40 3.02 -4.37
CA LEU A 150 -8.06 2.64 -3.00
C LEU A 150 -9.20 3.03 -2.06
N ARG A 151 -9.43 2.21 -1.04
CA ARG A 151 -10.52 2.38 -0.07
C ARG A 151 -9.94 2.81 1.26
N ARG A 152 -10.51 3.86 1.86
CA ARG A 152 -10.27 4.20 3.27
C ARG A 152 -11.21 3.38 4.14
N VAL A 153 -10.65 2.66 5.10
CA VAL A 153 -11.37 1.71 5.94
C VAL A 153 -11.15 2.05 7.41
N ASP A 154 -12.22 1.96 8.20
CA ASP A 154 -12.18 2.15 9.64
C ASP A 154 -11.43 0.99 10.32
N PRO A 155 -10.38 1.24 11.12
CA PRO A 155 -9.54 0.17 11.67
C PRO A 155 -10.21 -0.61 12.81
N GLU A 156 -11.25 -0.06 13.45
CA GLU A 156 -11.96 -0.70 14.55
C GLU A 156 -13.07 -1.63 14.06
N THR A 157 -13.82 -1.18 13.05
CA THR A 157 -15.02 -1.85 12.54
C THR A 157 -14.83 -2.52 11.19
N PHE A 158 -13.75 -2.18 10.48
CA PHE A 158 -13.51 -2.53 9.08
C PHE A 158 -14.53 -1.95 8.08
N ALA A 159 -15.31 -0.94 8.49
CA ALA A 159 -16.27 -0.30 7.60
C ALA A 159 -15.56 0.61 6.58
N GLU A 160 -15.91 0.45 5.30
CA GLU A 160 -15.48 1.38 4.25
C GLU A 160 -16.04 2.79 4.51
N ARG A 161 -15.16 3.80 4.46
CA ARG A 161 -15.50 5.21 4.67
C ARG A 161 -15.64 5.93 3.33
N GLU A 162 -14.64 5.81 2.47
CA GLU A 162 -14.60 6.41 1.14
C GLU A 162 -13.62 5.68 0.21
N ARG A 163 -13.60 6.10 -1.06
CA ARG A 163 -12.65 5.63 -2.07
C ARG A 163 -12.01 6.81 -2.79
N PHE A 164 -10.79 6.62 -3.27
CA PHE A 164 -10.08 7.59 -4.11
C PHE A 164 -9.35 6.89 -5.26
N SER A 165 -9.34 7.55 -6.43
CA SER A 165 -8.75 7.00 -7.65
C SER A 165 -7.26 7.25 -7.68
N VAL A 166 -6.50 6.25 -8.09
CA VAL A 166 -5.06 6.32 -8.31
C VAL A 166 -4.79 6.65 -9.76
N THR A 167 -4.01 7.70 -9.99
CA THR A 167 -3.66 8.13 -11.36
C THR A 167 -2.18 8.42 -11.54
N LEU A 168 -1.64 8.03 -12.69
CA LEU A 168 -0.31 8.37 -13.15
C LEU A 168 -0.45 9.33 -14.34
N ASP A 169 0.02 10.57 -14.18
CA ASP A 169 -0.13 11.62 -15.20
C ASP A 169 -1.59 11.82 -15.67
N GLY A 170 -2.55 11.60 -14.76
CA GLY A 170 -3.99 11.72 -15.02
C GLY A 170 -4.67 10.48 -15.60
N GLU A 171 -3.91 9.41 -15.91
CA GLU A 171 -4.47 8.14 -16.38
C GLU A 171 -4.63 7.16 -15.21
N PRO A 172 -5.75 6.40 -15.12
CA PRO A 172 -5.95 5.43 -14.05
C PRO A 172 -4.88 4.33 -14.01
N VAL A 173 -4.42 3.98 -12.80
CA VAL A 173 -3.50 2.86 -12.57
C VAL A 173 -4.27 1.68 -11.99
N THR A 174 -4.51 0.63 -12.79
CA THR A 174 -5.19 -0.59 -12.34
C THR A 174 -4.20 -1.66 -11.90
N GLY A 175 -4.69 -2.73 -11.27
CA GLY A 175 -3.87 -3.85 -10.82
C GLY A 175 -3.13 -3.58 -9.52
N LEU A 176 -3.55 -2.55 -8.76
CA LEU A 176 -3.00 -2.24 -7.43
C LEU A 176 -3.18 -3.44 -6.52
N ASN A 177 -2.07 -3.97 -6.01
CA ASN A 177 -2.02 -5.22 -5.28
C ASN A 177 -1.56 -4.96 -3.84
N GLU A 178 -0.49 -5.60 -3.39
CA GLU A 178 0.05 -5.40 -2.06
C GLU A 178 0.45 -3.93 -1.79
N LEU A 179 0.21 -3.46 -0.56
CA LEU A 179 0.32 -2.07 -0.16
C LEU A 179 1.21 -1.91 1.07
N GLU A 180 1.95 -0.81 1.14
CA GLU A 180 2.66 -0.38 2.34
C GLU A 180 2.53 1.15 2.55
N CYS A 181 2.21 1.57 3.77
CA CYS A 181 1.90 2.97 4.09
C CYS A 181 3.09 3.63 4.82
N VAL A 182 3.71 4.68 4.25
CA VAL A 182 4.89 5.35 4.83
C VAL A 182 4.82 6.86 4.66
N ASP A 183 5.01 7.62 5.74
CA ASP A 183 5.18 9.09 5.75
C ASP A 183 4.13 9.91 4.96
N GLY A 184 2.94 9.37 4.74
CA GLY A 184 1.89 10.04 3.98
C GLY A 184 1.60 9.43 2.62
N ASP A 185 2.50 8.57 2.12
CA ASP A 185 2.38 7.88 0.85
C ASP A 185 1.89 6.42 1.04
N VAL A 186 1.34 5.87 -0.03
CA VAL A 186 1.05 4.44 -0.21
C VAL A 186 1.99 3.91 -1.29
N TYR A 187 2.77 2.90 -0.96
CA TYR A 187 3.54 2.11 -1.90
C TYR A 187 2.68 0.94 -2.35
N ALA A 188 2.57 0.70 -3.65
CA ALA A 188 1.72 -0.35 -4.19
C ALA A 188 2.47 -1.17 -5.24
N ASN A 189 2.44 -2.49 -5.10
CA ASN A 189 2.76 -3.36 -6.23
C ASN A 189 1.67 -3.25 -7.30
N VAL A 190 2.06 -3.40 -8.57
CA VAL A 190 1.11 -3.58 -9.68
C VAL A 190 1.19 -5.03 -10.14
N PHE A 191 0.06 -5.75 -10.10
CA PHE A 191 0.04 -7.18 -10.40
C PHE A 191 0.48 -7.46 -11.83
N MET A 192 1.42 -8.40 -11.98
CA MET A 192 2.09 -8.77 -13.24
C MET A 192 3.06 -7.72 -13.80
N ASP A 193 3.34 -6.65 -13.05
CA ASP A 193 4.39 -5.68 -13.36
C ASP A 193 5.56 -5.81 -12.38
N ALA A 194 6.71 -5.25 -12.75
CA ALA A 194 7.87 -5.10 -11.88
C ALA A 194 7.96 -3.70 -11.25
N ASP A 195 7.04 -2.79 -11.61
CA ASP A 195 6.97 -1.45 -11.02
C ASP A 195 6.29 -1.47 -9.63
N VAL A 196 6.81 -0.61 -8.75
CA VAL A 196 6.14 -0.18 -7.51
C VAL A 196 5.74 1.28 -7.65
N MET A 197 4.48 1.58 -7.36
CA MET A 197 3.96 2.95 -7.40
C MET A 197 4.10 3.57 -6.00
N ARG A 198 4.60 4.81 -5.92
CA ARG A 198 4.44 5.64 -4.72
C ARG A 198 3.31 6.63 -4.98
N ILE A 199 2.27 6.55 -4.17
CA ILE A 199 0.99 7.25 -4.35
C ILE A 199 0.79 8.19 -3.18
N ASP A 200 0.49 9.46 -3.44
CA ASP A 200 0.07 10.38 -2.38
C ASP A 200 -1.28 9.92 -1.82
N ALA A 201 -1.33 9.59 -0.53
CA ALA A 201 -2.52 9.00 0.08
C ALA A 201 -3.69 9.99 0.21
N GLU A 202 -3.47 11.29 0.07
CA GLU A 202 -4.52 12.33 0.15
C GLU A 202 -5.15 12.61 -1.22
N THR A 203 -4.33 12.58 -2.28
CA THR A 203 -4.77 12.95 -3.64
C THR A 203 -5.02 11.77 -4.58
N GLY A 204 -4.35 10.63 -4.33
CA GLY A 204 -4.32 9.50 -5.27
C GLY A 204 -3.36 9.70 -6.46
N GLU A 205 -2.62 10.79 -6.52
CA GLU A 205 -1.64 11.01 -7.58
C GLU A 205 -0.38 10.17 -7.34
N VAL A 206 0.08 9.45 -8.37
CA VAL A 206 1.37 8.76 -8.33
C VAL A 206 2.48 9.81 -8.35
N THR A 207 3.30 9.83 -7.30
CA THR A 207 4.43 10.75 -7.15
C THR A 207 5.76 10.13 -7.58
N ALA A 208 5.87 8.80 -7.61
CA ALA A 208 7.01 8.10 -8.18
C ALA A 208 6.62 6.75 -8.80
N VAL A 209 7.34 6.38 -9.85
CA VAL A 209 7.36 5.01 -10.39
C VAL A 209 8.75 4.43 -10.12
N ILE A 210 8.78 3.30 -9.40
CA ILE A 210 9.99 2.63 -8.95
C ILE A 210 10.15 1.34 -9.77
N ASP A 211 11.15 1.31 -10.65
CA ASP A 211 11.48 0.13 -11.45
C ASP A 211 12.26 -0.89 -10.59
N ALA A 212 11.61 -2.01 -10.27
CA ALA A 212 12.21 -3.14 -9.56
C ALA A 212 12.51 -4.33 -10.48
N ALA A 213 12.50 -4.16 -11.82
CA ALA A 213 12.83 -5.23 -12.77
C ALA A 213 14.29 -5.71 -12.66
N GLY A 214 15.15 -4.95 -11.96
CA GLY A 214 16.52 -5.34 -11.62
C GLY A 214 16.64 -6.38 -10.51
N LEU A 215 15.56 -6.69 -9.78
CA LEU A 215 15.56 -7.77 -8.78
C LEU A 215 15.53 -9.12 -9.48
N GLU A 216 16.37 -10.05 -9.03
CA GLU A 216 16.39 -11.40 -9.57
C GLU A 216 15.19 -12.19 -9.02
N ASN A 217 14.45 -12.87 -9.90
CA ASN A 217 13.40 -13.79 -9.49
C ASN A 217 13.96 -15.21 -9.51
N ASN A 218 14.37 -15.71 -8.34
CA ASN A 218 14.88 -17.07 -8.17
C ASN A 218 13.79 -18.10 -7.80
N ALA A 219 12.50 -17.75 -7.91
CA ALA A 219 11.43 -18.71 -7.72
C ALA A 219 11.47 -19.81 -8.78
N VAL A 220 10.86 -20.96 -8.49
CA VAL A 220 10.56 -21.96 -9.53
C VAL A 220 9.77 -21.27 -10.65
N PRO A 221 10.13 -21.41 -11.94
CA PRO A 221 9.44 -20.68 -13.00
C PRO A 221 7.94 -20.97 -13.06
N ASP A 222 7.14 -19.94 -12.82
CA ASP A 222 5.67 -19.93 -12.96
C ASP A 222 5.22 -18.49 -13.25
N PRO A 223 4.25 -18.26 -14.15
CA PRO A 223 3.77 -16.92 -14.46
C PRO A 223 3.14 -16.18 -13.26
N ASN A 224 2.76 -16.88 -12.19
CA ASN A 224 2.19 -16.28 -10.99
C ASN A 224 3.22 -15.97 -9.91
N HIS A 225 4.49 -16.34 -10.09
CA HIS A 225 5.57 -16.06 -9.13
C HIS A 225 6.15 -14.66 -9.35
N VAL A 226 5.28 -13.65 -9.28
CA VAL A 226 5.59 -12.25 -9.56
C VAL A 226 6.00 -11.49 -8.31
N LEU A 227 6.61 -10.31 -8.50
CA LEU A 227 6.87 -9.33 -7.46
C LEU A 227 5.58 -9.02 -6.69
N ASN A 228 5.61 -9.17 -5.38
CA ASN A 228 4.49 -8.86 -4.48
C ASN A 228 4.96 -8.94 -3.01
N GLY A 229 4.67 -7.90 -2.22
CA GLY A 229 5.12 -7.77 -0.84
C GLY A 229 6.14 -6.64 -0.71
N ILE A 230 5.75 -5.58 0.01
CA ILE A 230 6.53 -4.39 0.29
C ILE A 230 6.44 -4.16 1.80
N ALA A 231 7.56 -4.03 2.49
CA ALA A 231 7.54 -3.61 3.89
C ALA A 231 8.60 -2.57 4.17
N HIS A 232 8.20 -1.47 4.81
CA HIS A 232 9.13 -0.44 5.25
C HIS A 232 9.94 -0.93 6.44
N ILE A 233 11.23 -0.59 6.46
CA ILE A 233 12.09 -0.85 7.62
C ILE A 233 12.03 0.38 8.54
N PRO A 234 11.47 0.27 9.76
CA PRO A 234 11.26 1.42 10.62
C PRO A 234 12.55 2.18 10.93
N GLY A 235 12.45 3.51 10.94
CA GLY A 235 13.56 4.40 11.29
C GLY A 235 14.58 4.67 10.17
N GLY A 236 14.29 4.27 8.92
CA GLY A 236 15.17 4.50 7.78
C GLY A 236 14.45 4.72 6.45
N ASP A 237 15.24 4.71 5.37
CA ASP A 237 14.82 4.88 3.97
C ASP A 237 14.77 3.56 3.19
N ARG A 238 14.76 2.44 3.91
CA ARG A 238 14.89 1.10 3.36
C ARG A 238 13.58 0.34 3.40
N PHE A 239 13.45 -0.58 2.47
CA PHE A 239 12.30 -1.45 2.32
C PHE A 239 12.77 -2.90 2.16
N TYR A 240 11.92 -3.83 2.54
CA TYR A 240 11.97 -5.20 2.07
C TYR A 240 11.03 -5.39 0.89
N LEU A 241 11.51 -6.01 -0.17
CA LEU A 241 10.73 -6.46 -1.32
C LEU A 241 10.87 -7.96 -1.50
N SER A 242 9.79 -8.63 -1.88
CA SER A 242 9.83 -10.05 -2.27
C SER A 242 8.77 -10.33 -3.33
N GLY A 243 8.42 -11.60 -3.51
CA GLY A 243 7.41 -12.02 -4.45
C GLY A 243 6.74 -13.32 -4.05
N LYS A 244 5.79 -13.72 -4.89
CA LYS A 244 5.02 -14.94 -4.72
C LYS A 244 5.94 -16.13 -4.96
N ARG A 245 6.22 -16.91 -3.91
CA ARG A 245 7.16 -18.04 -3.87
C ARG A 245 8.61 -17.68 -4.18
N TRP A 246 9.00 -16.43 -3.97
CA TRP A 246 10.40 -16.05 -4.08
C TRP A 246 11.18 -16.62 -2.88
N PRO A 247 12.36 -17.23 -3.09
CA PRO A 247 13.22 -17.67 -1.99
C PRO A 247 14.04 -16.52 -1.38
N ASP A 248 13.89 -15.31 -1.93
CA ASP A 248 14.68 -14.12 -1.57
C ASP A 248 13.79 -13.00 -1.05
N LEU A 249 14.30 -12.33 -0.02
CA LEU A 249 13.80 -11.05 0.50
C LEU A 249 14.89 -10.00 0.30
N TYR A 250 14.61 -9.03 -0.54
CA TYR A 250 15.57 -7.98 -0.89
C TYR A 250 15.43 -6.80 0.08
N GLU A 251 16.50 -6.46 0.78
CA GLU A 251 16.62 -5.17 1.45
C GLU A 251 17.06 -4.13 0.40
N VAL A 252 16.26 -3.11 0.18
CA VAL A 252 16.49 -2.14 -0.90
C VAL A 252 16.38 -0.70 -0.43
N ARG A 253 16.96 0.19 -1.24
CA ARG A 253 16.63 1.63 -1.26
C ARG A 253 16.07 2.02 -2.61
N PHE A 254 15.18 3.00 -2.61
CA PHE A 254 14.72 3.62 -3.85
C PHE A 254 15.59 4.82 -4.17
N VAL A 255 16.30 4.76 -5.30
CA VAL A 255 17.26 5.78 -5.74
C VAL A 255 16.87 6.31 -7.10
N ALA A 256 17.23 7.55 -7.41
CA ALA A 256 16.98 8.13 -8.73
C ALA A 256 17.60 7.26 -9.83
N SER A 257 16.82 6.92 -10.87
CA SER A 257 17.34 6.16 -12.00
C SER A 257 18.52 6.92 -12.62
N GLY A 258 19.69 6.28 -12.67
CA GLY A 258 20.89 6.87 -13.28
C GLY A 258 20.60 7.21 -14.75
N ARG A 259 20.92 8.45 -15.17
CA ARG A 259 20.96 8.81 -16.59
C ARG A 259 22.15 8.18 -17.30
#